data_AF-A0A382JFH7-F1
#
_entry.id   AF-A0A382JFH7-F1
#
_cell.length_a   1.000
_cell.length_b   1.000
_cell.length_c   1.000
_cell.angle_alpha   90.00
_cell.angle_beta   90.00
_cell.angle_gamma   90.00
#
_symmetry.space_group_name_H-M   'P 1'
#
loop_
_entity.id
_entity.type
_entity.pdbx_description
1 polymer ?
#
loop_
_entity_poly.entity_id
_entity_poly.type
_entity_poly.pdbx_seq_one_letter_code
_entity_poly.pdbx_strand_id
1 'polypeptide(L)'
;MISRRLDFRVLWAFAALLATGLAKPVIAEEPAGDGEKKVLEGHSYHGEAFNDGPRSSAYLMKGMGRVRFPVTTPVQEAQLFFTQGVAQLHGFWFFEAERSFRQAAMLDPDCAMAYWGMAAANRGNAKRAEGFIAEAKKRRANAGKREQLWIDSEVDYWADTKKAKKDRRRKMIRDLEAIIFEYPDDIEAKAFLAVWMWQSAREGLPIHSHGAVTALIEDVLD
;
A
#
# COMPACT_ATOMS: atom_id res chain seq x y z
N MET A 1 41.95 -11.79 77.64
CA MET A 1 42.97 -12.11 76.63
C MET A 1 42.37 -11.89 75.26
N ILE A 2 42.85 -10.85 74.59
CA ILE A 2 42.38 -10.30 73.32
C ILE A 2 43.20 -10.98 72.21
N SER A 3 42.54 -11.61 71.22
CA SER A 3 43.20 -12.00 69.96
C SER A 3 42.76 -11.03 68.87
N ARG A 4 43.72 -10.20 68.44
CA ARG A 4 43.62 -9.19 67.40
C ARG A 4 43.65 -9.88 66.04
N ARG A 5 42.66 -9.63 65.18
CA ARG A 5 42.87 -9.70 63.73
C ARG A 5 43.22 -8.30 63.24
N LEU A 6 44.40 -8.21 62.63
CA LEU A 6 44.87 -7.09 61.83
C LEU A 6 43.88 -6.85 60.69
N ASP A 7 43.51 -5.60 60.46
CA ASP A 7 43.13 -5.18 59.12
C ASP A 7 43.74 -3.82 58.77
N PHE A 8 44.23 -3.77 57.55
CA PHE A 8 45.24 -2.85 57.04
C PHE A 8 44.74 -1.40 56.99
N ARG A 9 45.45 -0.52 57.72
CA ARG A 9 45.49 0.90 57.41
C ARG A 9 46.39 1.10 56.19
N VAL A 10 45.82 1.56 55.07
CA VAL A 10 46.56 2.36 54.09
C VAL A 10 45.97 3.77 54.14
N LEU A 11 46.79 4.65 54.70
CA LEU A 11 46.69 6.10 54.67
C LEU A 11 46.59 6.58 53.23
N TRP A 12 45.63 7.44 52.91
CA TRP A 12 45.89 8.60 52.05
C TRP A 12 45.06 9.77 52.57
N ALA A 13 45.77 10.82 52.96
CA ALA A 13 45.23 12.07 53.44
C ALA A 13 45.31 13.12 52.33
N PHE A 14 44.38 14.08 52.39
CA PHE A 14 44.40 15.41 51.75
C PHE A 14 44.38 15.52 50.21
N ALA A 15 43.25 16.01 49.69
CA ALA A 15 43.16 17.12 48.71
C ALA A 15 41.66 17.50 48.59
N ALA A 16 41.20 18.53 49.30
CA ALA A 16 41.12 19.92 48.83
C ALA A 16 40.00 20.14 47.80
N LEU A 17 38.98 20.85 48.26
CA LEU A 17 37.95 21.55 47.50
C LEU A 17 38.52 22.23 46.24
N LEU A 18 37.94 21.95 45.07
CA LEU A 18 37.82 22.94 44.01
C LEU A 18 36.49 22.72 43.28
N ALA A 19 35.47 23.46 43.71
CA ALA A 19 34.25 23.64 42.96
C ALA A 19 34.50 24.71 41.89
N THR A 20 34.72 24.29 40.66
CA THR A 20 34.65 25.17 39.48
C THR A 20 33.62 24.61 38.54
N GLY A 21 32.55 25.37 38.34
CA GLY A 21 31.39 25.00 37.55
C GLY A 21 31.74 24.72 36.09
N LEU A 22 31.24 23.60 35.59
CA LEU A 22 31.04 23.38 34.16
C LEU A 22 29.53 23.48 33.92
N ALA A 23 29.09 24.62 33.42
CA ALA A 23 27.76 24.76 32.85
C ALA A 23 27.64 23.77 31.70
N LYS A 24 26.70 22.82 31.81
CA LYS A 24 26.34 21.95 30.69
C LYS A 24 25.82 22.83 29.56
N PRO A 25 26.20 22.58 28.29
CA PRO A 25 25.59 23.31 27.19
C PRO A 25 24.10 22.94 27.17
N VAL A 26 23.25 23.95 27.35
CA VAL A 26 21.82 23.82 27.12
C VAL A 26 21.66 23.69 25.61
N ILE A 27 21.60 22.45 25.13
CA ILE A 27 21.04 22.17 23.81
C ILE A 27 19.55 22.50 23.97
N ALA A 28 19.11 23.54 23.29
CA ALA A 28 17.69 23.88 23.20
C ALA A 28 16.97 22.68 22.55
N GLU A 29 16.13 22.00 23.32
CA GLU A 29 15.12 21.12 22.74
C GLU A 29 14.13 22.01 21.99
N GLU A 30 14.11 21.89 20.66
CA GLU A 30 13.03 22.44 19.86
C GLU A 30 11.70 21.81 20.31
N PRO A 31 10.60 22.60 20.34
CA PRO A 31 9.33 22.10 20.81
C PRO A 31 8.88 20.95 19.90
N ALA A 32 8.47 19.85 20.52
CA ALA A 32 7.99 18.65 19.85
C ALA A 32 6.82 18.97 18.91
N GLY A 33 7.11 19.02 17.62
CA GLY A 33 6.12 19.03 16.54
C GLY A 33 5.56 17.62 16.32
N ASP A 34 4.24 17.55 16.31
CA ASP A 34 3.35 16.43 15.99
C ASP A 34 3.99 15.18 15.34
N GLY A 35 4.17 14.12 16.14
CA GLY A 35 3.87 12.73 15.77
C GLY A 35 4.53 12.09 14.54
N GLU A 36 5.51 12.70 13.87
CA GLU A 36 6.21 12.05 12.76
C GLU A 36 7.24 11.06 13.31
N LYS A 37 7.10 9.78 12.93
CA LYS A 37 8.15 8.78 13.18
C LYS A 37 9.43 9.25 12.52
N LYS A 38 10.41 9.65 13.33
CA LYS A 38 11.75 10.06 12.89
C LYS A 38 12.35 8.98 11.99
N VAL A 39 12.47 9.29 10.70
CA VAL A 39 13.09 8.40 9.71
C VAL A 39 14.56 8.24 10.11
N LEU A 40 15.00 6.99 10.24
CA LEU A 40 16.40 6.69 10.53
C LEU A 40 17.27 7.13 9.34
N GLU A 41 18.42 7.72 9.63
CA GLU A 41 19.38 8.11 8.59
C GLU A 41 19.76 6.88 7.72
N GLY A 42 19.80 7.08 6.40
CA GLY A 42 20.08 6.00 5.44
C GLY A 42 18.86 5.23 4.93
N HIS A 43 17.64 5.51 5.42
CA HIS A 43 16.42 4.94 4.86
C HIS A 43 15.80 5.87 3.81
N SER A 44 15.54 5.35 2.60
CA SER A 44 14.86 6.09 1.55
C SER A 44 13.42 6.44 1.95
N TYR A 45 13.19 7.69 2.36
CA TYR A 45 11.86 8.23 2.56
C TYR A 45 11.22 8.52 1.20
N HIS A 46 10.12 7.84 0.91
CA HIS A 46 9.26 8.20 -0.22
C HIS A 46 8.03 8.83 0.43
N GLY A 47 8.02 10.15 0.62
CA GLY A 47 6.85 10.88 1.13
C GLY A 47 5.62 10.66 0.24
N GLU A 48 4.67 11.60 0.23
CA GLU A 48 3.57 11.50 -0.76
C GLU A 48 4.11 11.83 -2.16
N ALA A 49 4.67 10.81 -2.83
CA ALA A 49 5.63 10.90 -3.94
C ALA A 49 5.14 11.59 -5.21
N PHE A 50 3.85 11.96 -5.28
CA PHE A 50 3.24 12.48 -6.49
C PHE A 50 2.46 13.78 -6.29
N ASN A 51 2.39 14.33 -5.08
CA ASN A 51 1.61 15.54 -4.85
C ASN A 51 2.26 16.78 -5.48
N ASP A 52 3.59 16.77 -5.66
CA ASP A 52 4.34 17.86 -6.29
C ASP A 52 5.50 17.36 -7.17
N GLY A 53 6.00 18.24 -8.04
CA GLY A 53 7.24 18.04 -8.80
C GLY A 53 7.09 17.29 -10.13
N PRO A 54 8.20 17.12 -10.87
CA PRO A 54 8.21 16.58 -12.24
C PRO A 54 7.83 15.09 -12.33
N ARG A 55 7.72 14.39 -11.20
CA ARG A 55 7.32 12.97 -11.13
C ARG A 55 5.80 12.80 -10.95
N SER A 56 5.02 13.87 -11.10
CA SER A 56 3.57 13.86 -10.93
C SER A 56 2.80 13.40 -12.17
N SER A 57 3.31 13.66 -13.38
CA SER A 57 2.67 13.29 -14.65
C SER A 57 3.15 11.94 -15.17
N ALA A 58 2.22 11.08 -15.62
CA ALA A 58 2.57 9.85 -16.32
C ALA A 58 2.79 10.10 -17.82
N TYR A 59 3.53 9.21 -18.47
CA TYR A 59 3.59 9.10 -19.93
C TYR A 59 3.28 7.66 -20.34
N LEU A 60 2.80 7.47 -21.57
CA LEU A 60 2.50 6.13 -22.09
C LEU A 60 3.81 5.39 -22.40
N MET A 61 4.06 4.31 -21.67
CA MET A 61 5.25 3.48 -21.79
C MET A 61 5.04 2.41 -22.87
N LYS A 62 6.11 2.06 -23.59
CA LYS A 62 6.11 0.91 -24.51
C LYS A 62 6.60 -0.35 -23.79
N GLY A 63 6.24 -1.53 -24.32
CA GLY A 63 6.75 -2.81 -23.81
C GLY A 63 6.07 -3.34 -22.54
N MET A 64 4.91 -2.80 -22.17
CA MET A 64 4.11 -3.31 -21.06
C MET A 64 3.34 -4.58 -21.46
N GLY A 65 2.89 -5.33 -20.46
CA GLY A 65 2.00 -6.47 -20.67
C GLY A 65 0.70 -6.08 -21.37
N ARG A 66 0.11 -7.02 -22.12
CA ARG A 66 -1.18 -6.83 -22.78
C ARG A 66 -2.28 -6.97 -21.74
N VAL A 67 -2.94 -5.87 -21.42
CA VAL A 67 -4.06 -5.80 -20.47
C VAL A 67 -5.33 -5.43 -21.22
N ARG A 68 -6.44 -6.09 -20.91
CA ARG A 68 -7.76 -5.77 -21.46
C ARG A 68 -8.72 -5.50 -20.32
N PHE A 69 -8.74 -4.24 -19.89
CA PHE A 69 -9.59 -3.77 -18.82
C PHE A 69 -10.40 -2.55 -19.29
N PRO A 70 -11.48 -2.74 -20.06
CA PRO A 70 -12.34 -1.64 -20.47
C PRO A 70 -13.02 -1.01 -19.25
N VAL A 71 -13.03 0.32 -19.21
CA VAL A 71 -13.70 1.11 -18.17
C VAL A 71 -14.66 2.13 -18.79
N THR A 72 -15.64 2.55 -18.01
CA THR A 72 -16.60 3.59 -18.41
C THR A 72 -15.90 4.94 -18.38
N THR A 73 -15.40 5.35 -19.55
CA THR A 73 -14.82 6.67 -19.78
C THR A 73 -15.06 7.09 -21.24
N PRO A 74 -15.45 8.34 -21.52
CA PRO A 74 -15.48 8.86 -22.88
C PRO A 74 -14.09 9.26 -23.39
N VAL A 75 -13.07 9.32 -22.51
CA VAL A 75 -11.74 9.83 -22.84
C VAL A 75 -10.82 8.65 -23.16
N GLN A 76 -10.52 8.46 -24.45
CA GLN A 76 -9.67 7.35 -24.90
C GLN A 76 -8.28 7.35 -24.23
N GLU A 77 -7.70 8.52 -23.98
CA GLU A 77 -6.40 8.62 -23.32
C GLU A 77 -6.47 8.20 -21.84
N ALA A 78 -7.57 8.49 -21.13
CA ALA A 78 -7.80 8.02 -19.77
C ALA A 78 -7.88 6.48 -19.72
N GLN A 79 -8.54 5.85 -20.69
CA GLN A 79 -8.55 4.39 -20.85
C GLN A 79 -7.12 3.84 -21.04
N LEU A 80 -6.28 4.48 -21.86
CA LEU A 80 -4.90 4.03 -22.08
C LEU A 80 -4.07 4.09 -20.80
N PHE A 81 -4.14 5.19 -20.05
CA PHE A 81 -3.45 5.32 -18.77
C PHE A 81 -3.98 4.38 -17.71
N PHE A 82 -5.29 4.14 -17.66
CA PHE A 82 -5.88 3.15 -16.77
C PHE A 82 -5.37 1.74 -17.09
N THR A 83 -5.38 1.34 -18.36
CA THR A 83 -4.85 0.03 -18.80
C THR A 83 -3.37 -0.12 -18.48
N GLN A 84 -2.56 0.94 -18.70
CA GLN A 84 -1.16 0.98 -18.28
C GLN A 84 -1.02 0.79 -16.76
N GLY A 85 -1.84 1.47 -15.95
CA GLY A 85 -1.83 1.34 -14.50
C GLY A 85 -2.10 -0.10 -14.04
N VAL A 86 -3.05 -0.79 -14.67
CA VAL A 86 -3.32 -2.20 -14.40
C VAL A 86 -2.14 -3.09 -14.81
N ALA A 87 -1.52 -2.84 -15.96
CA ALA A 87 -0.31 -3.58 -16.38
C ALA A 87 0.83 -3.40 -15.36
N GLN A 88 0.98 -2.20 -14.82
CA GLN A 88 1.97 -1.88 -13.78
C GLN A 88 1.61 -2.55 -12.44
N LEU A 89 0.32 -2.71 -12.09
CA LEU A 89 -0.09 -3.50 -10.93
C LEU A 89 0.32 -4.98 -11.07
N HIS A 90 0.09 -5.58 -12.25
CA HIS A 90 0.55 -6.96 -12.52
C HIS A 90 2.08 -7.10 -12.47
N GLY A 91 2.81 -6.03 -12.80
CA GLY A 91 4.26 -5.93 -12.64
C GLY A 91 4.74 -5.52 -11.24
N PHE A 92 3.84 -5.33 -10.26
CA PHE A 92 4.14 -4.85 -8.91
C PHE A 92 4.82 -3.46 -8.85
N TRP A 93 4.62 -2.63 -9.87
CA TRP A 93 5.12 -1.25 -9.94
C TRP A 93 4.10 -0.26 -9.36
N PHE A 94 3.82 -0.38 -8.06
CA PHE A 94 2.74 0.35 -7.40
C PHE A 94 2.81 1.88 -7.54
N PHE A 95 4.02 2.44 -7.45
CA PHE A 95 4.25 3.87 -7.62
C PHE A 95 3.93 4.35 -9.05
N GLU A 96 4.37 3.62 -10.06
CA GLU A 96 4.05 3.95 -11.45
C GLU A 96 2.56 3.72 -11.75
N ALA A 97 1.97 2.67 -11.18
CA ALA A 97 0.54 2.38 -11.30
C ALA A 97 -0.31 3.54 -10.78
N GLU A 98 -0.05 4.01 -9.55
CA GLU A 98 -0.75 5.19 -9.01
C GLU A 98 -0.58 6.41 -9.91
N ARG A 99 0.63 6.68 -10.41
CA ARG A 99 0.88 7.81 -11.32
C ARG A 99 0.03 7.71 -12.59
N SER A 100 -0.06 6.53 -13.19
CA SER A 100 -0.89 6.29 -14.38
C SER A 100 -2.38 6.47 -14.08
N PHE A 101 -2.86 5.99 -12.94
CA PHE A 101 -4.25 6.20 -12.53
C PHE A 101 -4.57 7.66 -12.20
N ARG A 102 -3.63 8.41 -11.61
CA ARG A 102 -3.76 9.86 -11.40
C ARG A 102 -3.86 10.59 -12.73
N GLN A 103 -3.04 10.20 -13.72
CA GLN A 103 -3.13 10.77 -15.07
C GLN A 103 -4.50 10.48 -15.71
N ALA A 104 -5.02 9.25 -15.57
CA ALA A 104 -6.37 8.92 -16.02
C ALA A 104 -7.44 9.77 -15.32
N ALA A 105 -7.34 9.97 -14.00
CA ALA A 105 -8.26 10.82 -13.24
C ALA A 105 -8.14 12.32 -13.57
N MET A 106 -6.95 12.79 -13.97
CA MET A 106 -6.76 14.17 -14.45
C MET A 106 -7.43 14.39 -15.81
N LEU A 107 -7.40 13.38 -16.68
CA LEU A 107 -8.02 13.43 -18.01
C LEU A 107 -9.54 13.21 -17.95
N ASP A 108 -9.99 12.32 -17.09
CA ASP A 108 -11.40 12.05 -16.82
C ASP A 108 -11.64 11.97 -15.30
N PRO A 109 -12.01 13.11 -14.66
CA PRO A 109 -12.29 13.16 -13.24
C PRO A 109 -13.50 12.32 -12.80
N ASP A 110 -14.37 11.89 -13.70
CA ASP A 110 -15.56 11.09 -13.41
C ASP A 110 -15.32 9.58 -13.59
N CYS A 111 -14.16 9.18 -14.14
CA CYS A 111 -13.74 7.78 -14.26
C CYS A 111 -13.54 7.15 -12.86
N ALA A 112 -14.58 6.47 -12.37
CA ALA A 112 -14.57 5.83 -11.05
C ALA A 112 -13.41 4.84 -10.89
N MET A 113 -13.08 4.13 -11.97
CA MET A 113 -12.03 3.11 -11.96
C MET A 113 -10.62 3.68 -11.84
N ALA A 114 -10.37 4.94 -12.26
CA ALA A 114 -9.09 5.60 -12.00
C ALA A 114 -8.84 5.71 -10.48
N TYR A 115 -9.85 6.07 -9.70
CA TYR A 115 -9.74 6.13 -8.24
C TYR A 115 -9.65 4.75 -7.58
N TRP A 116 -10.37 3.75 -8.10
CA TRP A 116 -10.17 2.35 -7.69
C TRP A 116 -8.73 1.90 -7.91
N GLY A 117 -8.14 2.23 -9.06
CA GLY A 117 -6.76 1.89 -9.39
C GLY A 117 -5.75 2.52 -8.43
N MET A 118 -5.95 3.79 -8.08
CA MET A 118 -5.14 4.47 -7.06
C MET A 118 -5.23 3.79 -5.69
N ALA A 119 -6.42 3.31 -5.30
CA ALA A 119 -6.59 2.53 -4.07
C ALA A 119 -5.88 1.17 -4.14
N ALA A 120 -6.04 0.45 -5.25
CA ALA A 120 -5.41 -0.85 -5.48
C ALA A 120 -3.86 -0.76 -5.46
N ALA A 121 -3.29 0.31 -6.02
CA ALA A 121 -1.86 0.60 -5.96
C ALA A 121 -1.37 0.88 -4.53
N ASN A 122 -2.26 1.33 -3.64
CA ASN A 122 -1.93 1.75 -2.28
C ASN A 122 -2.33 0.75 -1.20
N ARG A 123 -2.55 -0.53 -1.52
CA ARG A 123 -2.94 -1.53 -0.51
C ARG A 123 -1.94 -1.72 0.65
N GLY A 124 -0.69 -1.29 0.49
CA GLY A 124 0.31 -1.22 1.56
C GLY A 124 0.25 0.06 2.41
N ASN A 125 -0.49 1.08 1.98
CA ASN A 125 -0.67 2.38 2.63
C ASN A 125 -2.17 2.63 2.86
N ALA A 126 -2.68 2.11 3.99
CA ALA A 126 -4.12 2.09 4.28
C ALA A 126 -4.79 3.47 4.22
N LYS A 127 -4.20 4.50 4.85
CA LYS A 127 -4.77 5.85 4.87
C LYS A 127 -4.96 6.41 3.45
N ARG A 128 -3.98 6.16 2.57
CA ARG A 128 -4.01 6.62 1.18
C ARG A 128 -5.03 5.83 0.35
N ALA A 129 -5.05 4.50 0.50
CA ALA A 129 -6.02 3.66 -0.17
C ALA A 129 -7.48 3.99 0.23
N GLU A 130 -7.74 4.22 1.52
CA GLU A 130 -9.05 4.62 2.05
C GLU A 130 -9.54 5.94 1.43
N GLY A 131 -8.65 6.92 1.29
CA GLY A 131 -8.99 8.19 0.62
C GLY A 131 -9.39 8.00 -0.84
N PHE A 132 -8.61 7.22 -1.60
CA PHE A 132 -8.89 6.97 -3.01
C PHE A 132 -10.15 6.13 -3.24
N ILE A 133 -10.37 5.09 -2.44
CA ILE A 133 -11.55 4.24 -2.63
C ILE A 133 -12.83 4.97 -2.25
N ALA A 134 -12.77 5.94 -1.32
CA ALA A 134 -13.90 6.83 -1.04
C ALA A 134 -14.28 7.67 -2.26
N GLU A 135 -13.31 8.16 -3.03
CA GLU A 135 -13.56 8.88 -4.29
C GLU A 135 -14.13 7.98 -5.39
N ALA A 136 -13.65 6.74 -5.50
CA ALA A 136 -14.23 5.75 -6.41
C ALA A 136 -15.68 5.46 -6.06
N LYS A 137 -15.97 5.27 -4.77
CA LYS A 137 -17.34 5.00 -4.26
C LYS A 137 -18.31 6.13 -4.60
N LYS A 138 -17.89 7.40 -4.50
CA LYS A 138 -18.71 8.56 -4.90
C LYS A 138 -19.14 8.51 -6.37
N ARG A 139 -18.28 7.95 -7.23
CA ARG A 139 -18.49 7.84 -8.69
C ARG A 139 -19.02 6.49 -9.13
N ARG A 140 -19.23 5.55 -8.21
CA ARG A 140 -19.68 4.17 -8.48
C ARG A 140 -20.91 4.12 -9.39
N ALA A 141 -21.87 5.02 -9.18
CA ALA A 141 -23.11 5.06 -9.97
C ALA A 141 -22.90 5.38 -11.46
N ASN A 142 -21.77 6.01 -11.81
CA ASN A 142 -21.42 6.36 -13.18
C ASN A 142 -20.74 5.19 -13.91
N ALA A 143 -20.34 4.13 -13.19
CA ALA A 143 -19.63 2.99 -13.74
C ALA A 143 -20.60 1.86 -14.14
N GLY A 144 -20.21 1.06 -15.13
CA GLY A 144 -20.98 -0.12 -15.54
C GLY A 144 -21.02 -1.21 -14.45
N LYS A 145 -21.97 -2.16 -14.55
CA LYS A 145 -22.18 -3.22 -13.54
C LYS A 145 -20.87 -3.97 -13.19
N ARG A 146 -20.03 -4.31 -14.17
CA ARG A 146 -18.73 -4.96 -13.96
C ARG A 146 -17.83 -4.13 -13.04
N GLU A 147 -17.65 -2.85 -13.37
CA GLU A 147 -16.79 -1.93 -12.63
C GLU A 147 -17.32 -1.67 -11.22
N GLN A 148 -18.64 -1.64 -11.04
CA GLN A 148 -19.25 -1.52 -9.72
C GLN A 148 -18.85 -2.66 -8.80
N LEU A 149 -18.80 -3.91 -9.29
CA LEU A 149 -18.32 -5.05 -8.49
C LEU A 149 -16.84 -4.91 -8.11
N TRP A 150 -16.00 -4.42 -9.03
CA TRP A 150 -14.60 -4.12 -8.74
C TRP A 150 -14.45 -3.05 -7.66
N ILE A 151 -15.22 -1.96 -7.76
CA ILE A 151 -15.25 -0.89 -6.75
C ILE A 151 -15.72 -1.45 -5.41
N ASP A 152 -16.80 -2.22 -5.40
CA ASP A 152 -17.39 -2.78 -4.18
C ASP A 152 -16.44 -3.74 -3.45
N SER A 153 -15.74 -4.61 -4.18
CA SER A 153 -14.75 -5.52 -3.59
C SER A 153 -13.66 -4.76 -2.82
N GLU A 154 -13.16 -3.66 -3.38
CA GLU A 154 -12.14 -2.83 -2.74
C GLU A 154 -12.75 -1.97 -1.62
N VAL A 155 -13.96 -1.42 -1.77
CA VAL A 155 -14.70 -0.74 -0.70
C VAL A 155 -14.85 -1.66 0.51
N ASP A 156 -15.29 -2.90 0.29
CA ASP A 156 -15.52 -3.87 1.34
C ASP A 156 -14.21 -4.32 2.02
N TYR A 157 -13.10 -4.37 1.26
CA TYR A 157 -11.79 -4.64 1.81
C TYR A 157 -11.30 -3.53 2.76
N TRP A 158 -11.72 -2.27 2.54
CA TRP A 158 -11.35 -1.12 3.38
C TRP A 158 -12.40 -0.74 4.42
N ALA A 159 -13.64 -1.24 4.32
CA ALA A 159 -14.75 -0.83 5.17
C ALA A 159 -14.55 -1.08 6.69
N ASP A 160 -13.78 -2.10 7.05
CA ASP A 160 -13.61 -2.50 8.45
C ASP A 160 -12.15 -2.89 8.73
N THR A 161 -11.25 -1.91 8.69
CA THR A 161 -9.81 -2.12 8.92
C THR A 161 -9.47 -2.63 10.34
N LYS A 162 -10.45 -2.66 11.26
CA LYS A 162 -10.33 -3.27 12.59
C LYS A 162 -10.45 -4.80 12.54
N LYS A 163 -11.14 -5.38 11.54
CA LYS A 163 -11.15 -6.83 11.33
C LYS A 163 -9.77 -7.35 11.02
N ALA A 164 -9.54 -8.61 11.39
CA ALA A 164 -8.32 -9.31 11.05
C ALA A 164 -8.08 -9.24 9.53
N LYS A 165 -6.84 -8.88 9.14
CA LYS A 165 -6.41 -8.80 7.74
C LYS A 165 -6.78 -10.06 6.95
N LYS A 166 -6.69 -11.23 7.59
CA LYS A 166 -7.10 -12.52 7.06
C LYS A 166 -8.57 -12.56 6.62
N ASP A 167 -9.49 -12.02 7.42
CA ASP A 167 -10.92 -12.05 7.10
C ASP A 167 -11.27 -11.11 5.95
N ARG A 168 -10.63 -9.93 5.90
CA ARG A 168 -10.76 -8.99 4.78
C ARG A 168 -10.26 -9.59 3.48
N ARG A 169 -9.10 -10.27 3.52
CA ARG A 169 -8.53 -11.01 2.38
C ARG A 169 -9.45 -12.13 1.89
N ARG A 170 -10.05 -12.89 2.81
CA ARG A 170 -11.03 -13.94 2.45
C ARG A 170 -12.23 -13.34 1.72
N LYS A 171 -12.72 -12.18 2.18
CA LYS A 171 -13.83 -11.50 1.51
C LYS A 171 -13.45 -11.03 0.11
N MET A 172 -12.32 -10.36 -0.05
CA MET A 172 -11.81 -9.94 -1.37
C MET A 172 -11.69 -11.11 -2.35
N ILE A 173 -11.18 -12.28 -1.92
CA ILE A 173 -11.14 -13.49 -2.75
C ILE A 173 -12.54 -13.87 -3.24
N ARG A 174 -13.54 -13.90 -2.33
CA ARG A 174 -14.93 -14.21 -2.69
C ARG A 174 -15.57 -13.17 -3.60
N ASP A 175 -15.25 -11.90 -3.42
CA ASP A 175 -15.77 -10.83 -4.26
C ASP A 175 -15.20 -10.94 -5.69
N LEU A 176 -13.93 -11.33 -5.84
CA LEU A 176 -13.32 -11.63 -7.15
C LEU A 176 -13.91 -12.89 -7.79
N GLU A 177 -14.15 -13.95 -7.00
CA GLU A 177 -14.87 -15.15 -7.46
C GLU A 177 -16.28 -14.78 -7.97
N ALA A 178 -16.98 -13.86 -7.29
CA ALA A 178 -18.30 -13.37 -7.72
C ALA A 178 -18.22 -12.56 -9.03
N ILE A 179 -17.16 -11.75 -9.22
CA ILE A 179 -16.92 -11.07 -10.51
C ILE A 179 -16.74 -12.09 -11.63
N ILE A 180 -15.92 -13.13 -11.42
CA ILE A 180 -15.68 -14.18 -12.43
C ILE A 180 -16.98 -14.97 -12.69
N PHE A 181 -17.80 -15.22 -11.66
CA PHE A 181 -19.08 -15.89 -11.84
C PHE A 181 -20.04 -15.09 -12.75
N GLU A 182 -20.13 -13.77 -12.56
CA GLU A 182 -20.97 -12.88 -13.37
C GLU A 182 -20.36 -12.54 -14.74
N TYR A 183 -19.02 -12.51 -14.82
CA TYR A 183 -18.22 -12.15 -15.98
C TYR A 183 -17.12 -13.19 -16.21
N PRO A 184 -17.45 -14.40 -16.71
CA PRO A 184 -16.49 -15.49 -16.85
C PRO A 184 -15.36 -15.20 -17.82
N ASP A 185 -15.53 -14.26 -18.75
CA ASP A 185 -14.49 -13.83 -19.70
C ASP A 185 -13.58 -12.71 -19.13
N ASP A 186 -13.78 -12.30 -17.88
CA ASP A 186 -12.96 -11.27 -17.23
C ASP A 186 -11.59 -11.83 -16.82
N ILE A 187 -10.66 -11.84 -17.77
CA ILE A 187 -9.28 -12.32 -17.56
C ILE A 187 -8.56 -11.54 -16.45
N GLU A 188 -8.90 -10.27 -16.24
CA GLU A 188 -8.29 -9.44 -15.21
C GLU A 188 -8.75 -9.89 -13.83
N ALA A 189 -10.04 -10.24 -13.68
CA ALA A 189 -10.56 -10.81 -12.44
C ALA A 189 -9.85 -12.13 -12.08
N LYS A 190 -9.63 -13.00 -13.08
CA LYS A 190 -8.88 -14.25 -12.91
C LYS A 190 -7.42 -13.99 -12.49
N ALA A 191 -6.74 -13.07 -13.18
CA ALA A 191 -5.35 -12.70 -12.87
C ALA A 191 -5.22 -12.12 -11.45
N PHE A 192 -6.09 -11.18 -11.07
CA PHE A 192 -6.10 -10.62 -9.71
C PHE A 192 -6.45 -11.68 -8.66
N LEU A 193 -7.41 -12.58 -8.92
CA LEU A 193 -7.77 -13.66 -8.01
C LEU A 193 -6.57 -14.56 -7.73
N ALA A 194 -5.83 -14.99 -8.76
CA ALA A 194 -4.65 -15.83 -8.60
C ALA A 194 -3.60 -15.17 -7.67
N VAL A 195 -3.30 -13.88 -7.89
CA VAL A 195 -2.35 -13.12 -7.04
C VAL A 195 -2.89 -12.97 -5.62
N TRP A 196 -4.18 -12.68 -5.45
CA TRP A 196 -4.78 -12.55 -4.11
C TRP A 196 -4.76 -13.87 -3.34
N MET A 197 -5.04 -15.00 -3.98
CA MET A 197 -4.93 -16.33 -3.37
C MET A 197 -3.48 -16.62 -2.94
N TRP A 198 -2.51 -16.40 -3.84
CA TRP A 198 -1.09 -16.62 -3.54
C TRP A 198 -0.58 -15.75 -2.38
N GLN A 199 -0.88 -14.45 -2.40
CA GLN A 199 -0.47 -13.55 -1.31
C GLN A 199 -1.17 -13.90 0.00
N SER A 200 -2.44 -14.34 -0.05
CA SER A 200 -3.21 -14.67 1.15
C SER A 200 -2.75 -15.96 1.83
N ALA A 201 -2.13 -16.88 1.07
CA ALA A 201 -1.48 -18.06 1.63
C ALA A 201 -0.42 -17.68 2.68
N ARG A 202 0.35 -16.62 2.42
CA ARG A 202 1.36 -16.09 3.36
C ARG A 202 0.74 -15.43 4.60
N GLU A 203 -0.55 -15.10 4.53
CA GLU A 203 -1.34 -14.47 5.60
C GLU A 203 -2.26 -15.49 6.30
N GLY A 204 -2.01 -16.79 6.11
CA GLY A 204 -2.72 -17.87 6.79
C GLY A 204 -4.04 -18.30 6.16
N LEU A 205 -4.34 -17.91 4.90
CA LEU A 205 -5.43 -18.48 4.10
C LEU A 205 -4.86 -19.49 3.10
N PRO A 206 -4.80 -20.79 3.43
CA PRO A 206 -4.18 -21.77 2.55
C PRO A 206 -4.93 -21.88 1.22
N ILE A 207 -4.18 -22.15 0.15
CA ILE A 207 -4.75 -22.53 -1.14
C ILE A 207 -5.34 -23.93 -0.99
N HIS A 208 -6.66 -24.05 -1.13
CA HIS A 208 -7.35 -25.33 -0.93
C HIS A 208 -7.24 -26.27 -2.14
N SER A 209 -7.14 -25.73 -3.35
CA SER A 209 -6.99 -26.50 -4.59
C SER A 209 -5.95 -25.85 -5.49
N HIS A 210 -4.76 -26.44 -5.55
CA HIS A 210 -3.73 -25.99 -6.49
C HIS A 210 -4.14 -26.23 -7.95
N GLY A 211 -4.86 -27.32 -8.23
CA GLY A 211 -5.37 -27.59 -9.58
C GLY A 211 -6.35 -26.52 -10.08
N ALA A 212 -7.23 -26.02 -9.20
CA ALA A 212 -8.13 -24.92 -9.57
C ALA A 212 -7.36 -23.61 -9.84
N VAL A 213 -6.32 -23.31 -9.05
CA VAL A 213 -5.46 -22.15 -9.29
C VAL A 213 -4.66 -22.29 -10.58
N THR A 214 -4.16 -23.49 -10.89
CA THR A 214 -3.47 -23.76 -12.17
C THR A 214 -4.41 -23.55 -13.35
N ALA A 215 -5.61 -24.13 -13.33
CA ALA A 215 -6.58 -23.93 -14.42
C ALA A 215 -6.97 -22.46 -14.60
N LEU A 216 -7.12 -21.71 -13.49
CA LEU A 216 -7.36 -20.27 -13.52
C LEU A 216 -6.23 -19.49 -14.20
N ILE A 217 -4.98 -19.89 -13.96
CA ILE A 217 -3.79 -19.23 -14.53
C ILE A 217 -3.62 -19.61 -16.00
N GLU A 218 -3.86 -20.86 -16.39
CA GLU A 218 -3.81 -21.30 -17.79
C GLU A 218 -4.75 -20.47 -18.66
N ASP A 219 -5.98 -20.26 -18.19
CA ASP A 219 -7.00 -19.43 -18.84
C ASP A 219 -6.63 -17.93 -18.93
N VAL A 220 -5.63 -17.45 -18.17
CA VAL A 220 -5.08 -16.09 -18.28
C VAL A 220 -3.91 -16.03 -19.26
N LEU A 221 -3.18 -17.13 -19.44
CA LEU A 221 -1.96 -17.20 -20.24
C LEU A 221 -2.20 -17.65 -21.69
N ASP A 222 -3.33 -18.29 -21.96
CA ASP A 222 -3.80 -18.70 -23.29
C ASP A 222 -4.24 -17.50 -24.16
#